data_AF-A0A519BEA0-F1
#
_entry.id   AF-A0A519BEA0-F1
#
_cell.length_a   1.000
_cell.length_b   1.000
_cell.length_c   1.000
_cell.angle_alpha   90.00
_cell.angle_beta   90.00
_cell.angle_gamma   90.00
#
_symmetry.space_group_name_H-M   'P 1'
#
loop_
_entity.id
_entity.type
_entity.pdbx_description
1 polymer ?
#
loop_
_entity_poly.entity_id
_entity_poly.type
_entity_poly.pdbx_seq_one_letter_code
_entity_poly.pdbx_strand_id
1 'polypeptide(L)'
;MSKKLYTKNKIETSIINRNTAPDECKKLEIYIKEYKYNYSKITAEEIKEFKNMPSITDAIKKAALMIIGKGKRHPHHRLKSKNKLDIAKDILLDNQTKISGADNFHNLHEIIIKSLKKLKYIGPLYYYDTAFLIGAHLDKLPKKIYLHAGTKKGAKNMGINIRNKKYIEMGYIPCLEIFENYYLKPYEIEDFLCIYKEELSSVFKKYKP
;
A
#
# COMPACT_ATOMS: atom_id res chain seq x y z
N MET A 1 -15.17 -37.17 38.78
CA MET A 1 -15.60 -36.61 37.46
C MET A 1 -14.55 -35.63 36.97
N SER A 2 -13.79 -36.04 35.96
CA SER A 2 -12.60 -35.35 35.44
C SER A 2 -12.91 -34.03 34.75
N LYS A 3 -12.18 -32.97 35.12
CA LYS A 3 -12.04 -31.72 34.38
C LYS A 3 -11.28 -32.00 33.08
N LYS A 4 -11.94 -31.84 31.93
CA LYS A 4 -11.25 -31.86 30.62
C LYS A 4 -10.44 -30.58 30.45
N LEU A 5 -9.12 -30.75 30.38
CA LEU A 5 -8.16 -29.75 29.92
C LEU A 5 -8.55 -29.29 28.51
N TYR A 6 -8.84 -28.00 28.35
CA TYR A 6 -8.68 -27.33 27.07
C TYR A 6 -7.19 -27.06 26.89
N THR A 7 -6.57 -27.79 25.96
CA THR A 7 -5.21 -27.60 25.49
C THR A 7 -5.04 -26.20 24.89
N LYS A 8 -4.52 -25.29 25.71
CA LYS A 8 -3.86 -24.06 25.25
C LYS A 8 -2.68 -24.47 24.37
N ASN A 9 -2.87 -24.46 23.05
CA ASN A 9 -1.76 -24.49 22.11
C ASN A 9 -0.97 -23.19 22.27
N LYS A 10 0.09 -23.32 23.08
CA LYS A 10 1.42 -22.69 23.00
C LYS A 10 1.60 -21.80 21.76
N ILE A 11 1.08 -20.59 21.82
CA ILE A 11 1.66 -19.45 21.11
C ILE A 11 2.90 -19.15 21.95
N GLU A 12 4.05 -19.62 21.50
CA GLU A 12 5.35 -19.16 21.98
C GLU A 12 5.49 -17.69 21.59
N THR A 13 4.87 -16.82 22.39
CA THR A 13 5.33 -15.45 22.57
C THR A 13 6.70 -15.54 23.24
N SER A 14 7.73 -15.74 22.43
CA SER A 14 9.10 -15.40 22.84
C SER A 14 9.09 -13.90 23.10
N ILE A 15 9.15 -13.55 24.38
CA ILE A 15 9.40 -12.22 24.89
C ILE A 15 10.70 -11.74 24.23
N ILE A 16 10.57 -10.85 23.24
CA ILE A 16 11.70 -10.16 22.64
C ILE A 16 12.27 -9.26 23.74
N ASN A 17 13.45 -9.63 24.23
CA ASN A 17 14.27 -8.80 25.10
C ASN A 17 14.43 -7.42 24.46
N ARG A 18 13.91 -6.37 25.12
CA ARG A 18 13.86 -4.99 24.60
C ARG A 18 15.23 -4.31 24.42
N ASN A 19 16.35 -5.02 24.62
CA ASN A 19 17.69 -4.46 24.56
C ASN A 19 18.55 -4.89 23.36
N THR A 20 18.06 -5.77 22.48
CA THR A 20 18.72 -6.04 21.20
C THR A 20 17.69 -6.41 20.14
N ALA A 21 17.12 -5.41 19.47
CA ALA A 21 16.43 -5.68 18.20
C ALA A 21 17.39 -6.45 17.27
N PRO A 22 16.92 -7.47 16.53
CA PRO A 22 17.74 -8.16 15.53
C PRO A 22 18.45 -7.16 14.62
N ASP A 23 19.65 -7.50 14.15
CA ASP A 23 20.50 -6.60 13.35
C ASP A 23 19.76 -6.11 12.08
N GLU A 24 18.88 -6.94 11.54
CA GLU A 24 17.98 -6.63 10.44
C GLU A 24 17.00 -5.51 10.79
N CYS A 25 16.39 -5.57 11.98
CA CYS A 25 15.46 -4.56 12.45
C CYS A 25 16.16 -3.20 12.64
N LYS A 26 17.40 -3.18 13.16
CA LYS A 26 18.19 -1.94 13.28
C LYS A 26 18.52 -1.32 11.92
N LYS A 27 18.91 -2.14 10.95
CA LYS A 27 19.15 -1.69 9.56
C LYS A 27 17.86 -1.16 8.91
N LEU A 28 16.73 -1.80 9.19
CA LEU A 28 15.43 -1.38 8.69
C LEU A 28 15.03 0.01 9.19
N GLU A 29 15.35 0.33 10.45
CA GLU A 29 15.06 1.63 11.04
C GLU A 29 15.73 2.79 10.27
N ILE A 30 16.94 2.58 9.73
CA ILE A 30 17.64 3.58 8.91
C ILE A 30 16.80 3.93 7.67
N TYR A 31 16.31 2.92 6.96
CA TYR A 31 15.46 3.12 5.78
C TYR A 31 14.09 3.71 6.14
N ILE A 32 13.54 3.40 7.31
CA ILE A 32 12.28 4.01 7.76
C ILE A 32 12.47 5.51 8.05
N LYS A 33 13.57 5.90 8.70
CA LYS A 33 13.90 7.33 8.91
C LYS A 33 14.06 8.07 7.58
N GLU A 34 14.79 7.47 6.66
CA GLU A 34 14.97 8.00 5.31
C GLU A 34 13.61 8.12 4.60
N TYR A 35 12.75 7.10 4.71
CA TYR A 35 11.41 7.12 4.14
C TYR A 35 10.57 8.28 4.66
N LYS A 36 10.55 8.46 6.00
CA LYS A 36 9.81 9.54 6.65
C LYS A 36 10.31 10.91 6.22
N TYR A 37 11.61 11.06 6.05
CA TYR A 37 12.22 12.32 5.61
C TYR A 37 11.92 12.64 4.14
N ASN A 38 12.04 11.65 3.25
CA ASN A 38 11.97 11.88 1.80
C ASN A 38 10.58 11.72 1.17
N TYR A 39 9.71 10.86 1.72
CA TYR A 39 8.48 10.43 1.01
C TYR A 39 7.18 10.62 1.81
N SER A 40 7.20 10.47 3.13
CA SER A 40 5.97 10.56 3.96
C SER A 40 5.29 11.93 3.84
N LYS A 41 6.06 13.02 3.75
CA LYS A 41 5.51 14.37 3.54
C LYS A 41 4.82 14.52 2.18
N ILE A 42 5.40 13.97 1.13
CA ILE A 42 4.83 14.00 -0.22
C ILE A 42 3.48 13.27 -0.23
N THR A 43 3.44 12.07 0.34
CA THR A 43 2.23 11.26 0.47
C THR A 43 1.13 11.99 1.27
N ALA A 44 1.51 12.66 2.36
CA ALA A 44 0.57 13.45 3.16
C ALA A 44 0.01 14.66 2.39
N GLU A 45 0.84 15.33 1.58
CA GLU A 45 0.41 16.42 0.71
C GLU A 45 -0.56 15.94 -0.37
N GLU A 46 -0.32 14.77 -0.98
CA GLU A 46 -1.22 14.15 -1.95
C GLU A 46 -2.58 13.78 -1.32
N ILE A 47 -2.57 13.16 -0.13
CA ILE A 47 -3.80 12.86 0.62
C ILE A 47 -4.56 14.16 0.90
N LYS A 48 -3.87 15.20 1.39
CA LYS A 48 -4.49 16.49 1.69
C LYS A 48 -5.06 17.14 0.45
N GLU A 49 -4.36 17.06 -0.68
CA GLU A 49 -4.82 17.58 -1.96
C GLU A 49 -6.12 16.90 -2.41
N PHE A 50 -6.16 15.57 -2.42
CA PHE A 50 -7.35 14.82 -2.85
C PHE A 50 -8.52 14.94 -1.86
N LYS A 51 -8.24 14.97 -0.56
CA LYS A 51 -9.24 15.18 0.49
C LYS A 51 -9.99 16.50 0.32
N ASN A 52 -9.31 17.54 -0.16
CA ASN A 52 -9.88 18.88 -0.34
C ASN A 52 -10.39 19.15 -1.77
N MET A 53 -10.46 18.13 -2.63
CA MET A 53 -11.04 18.31 -3.96
C MET A 53 -12.52 18.72 -3.87
N PRO A 54 -13.00 19.59 -4.78
CA PRO A 54 -14.35 20.14 -4.70
C PRO A 54 -15.45 19.12 -4.99
N SER A 55 -15.14 18.04 -5.71
CA SER A 55 -16.09 16.97 -6.01
C SER A 55 -15.42 15.63 -6.23
N ILE A 56 -16.18 14.54 -6.05
CA ILE A 56 -15.75 13.18 -6.40
C ILE A 56 -15.44 13.07 -7.89
N THR A 57 -16.17 13.80 -8.74
CA THR A 57 -15.92 13.86 -10.19
C THR A 57 -14.50 14.37 -10.47
N ASP A 58 -14.07 15.44 -9.78
CA ASP A 58 -12.75 16.02 -9.96
C ASP A 58 -11.65 15.12 -9.38
N ALA A 59 -11.91 14.49 -8.22
CA ALA A 59 -11.02 13.48 -7.66
C ALA A 59 -10.83 12.30 -8.61
N ILE A 60 -11.89 11.75 -9.22
CA ILE A 60 -11.81 10.67 -10.20
C ILE A 60 -11.00 11.12 -11.42
N LYS A 61 -11.30 12.29 -12.00
CA LYS A 61 -10.58 12.81 -13.17
C LYS A 61 -9.09 12.91 -12.89
N LYS A 62 -8.73 13.51 -11.76
CA LYS A 62 -7.35 13.78 -11.39
C LYS A 62 -6.58 12.50 -11.04
N ALA A 63 -7.20 11.58 -10.30
CA ALA A 63 -6.61 10.28 -9.96
C ALA A 63 -6.41 9.40 -11.18
N ALA A 64 -7.38 9.35 -12.10
CA ALA A 64 -7.27 8.56 -13.32
C ALA A 64 -6.14 9.05 -14.24
N LEU A 65 -5.92 10.36 -14.30
CA LEU A 65 -4.83 10.96 -15.06
C LEU A 65 -3.47 10.92 -14.33
N MET A 66 -3.46 10.44 -13.08
CA MET A 66 -2.28 10.41 -12.20
C MET A 66 -1.66 11.79 -12.03
N ILE A 67 -2.49 12.82 -11.83
CA ILE A 67 -2.05 14.20 -11.67
C ILE A 67 -1.98 14.54 -10.18
N ILE A 68 -0.82 15.01 -9.72
CA ILE A 68 -0.54 15.38 -8.33
C ILE A 68 0.12 16.76 -8.25
N GLY A 69 0.02 17.40 -7.09
CA GLY A 69 0.59 18.69 -6.78
C GLY A 69 0.25 19.76 -7.83
N LYS A 70 1.27 20.44 -8.35
CA LYS A 70 1.13 21.52 -9.36
C LYS A 70 0.78 20.99 -10.77
N GLY A 71 -0.10 19.99 -10.89
CA GLY A 71 -0.54 19.45 -12.17
C GLY A 71 0.43 18.47 -12.82
N LYS A 72 1.42 17.95 -12.08
CA LYS A 72 2.43 17.04 -12.62
C LYS A 72 1.93 15.61 -12.62
N ARG A 73 2.38 14.80 -13.59
CA ARG A 73 2.10 13.36 -13.57
C ARG A 73 2.93 12.68 -12.47
N HIS A 74 2.28 11.80 -11.71
CA HIS A 74 2.90 10.99 -10.67
C HIS A 74 4.13 10.24 -11.24
N PRO A 75 5.30 10.28 -10.57
CA PRO A 75 6.54 9.68 -11.08
C PRO A 75 6.40 8.24 -11.57
N HIS A 76 5.66 7.39 -10.84
CA HIS A 76 5.40 5.99 -11.20
C HIS A 76 4.67 5.81 -12.54
N HIS A 77 3.97 6.84 -13.04
CA HIS A 77 3.09 6.74 -14.20
C HIS A 77 3.54 7.61 -15.38
N ARG A 78 4.72 8.25 -15.30
CA ARG A 78 5.23 9.16 -16.35
C ARG A 78 5.24 8.53 -17.74
N LEU A 79 5.65 7.27 -17.83
CA LEU A 79 5.76 6.53 -19.09
C LEU A 79 4.41 5.99 -19.61
N LYS A 80 3.31 6.13 -18.86
CA LYS A 80 2.01 5.66 -19.32
C LYS A 80 1.48 6.56 -20.44
N SER A 81 0.95 5.92 -21.48
CA SER A 81 0.33 6.59 -22.61
C SER A 81 -0.82 7.49 -22.15
N LYS A 82 -0.81 8.75 -22.60
CA LYS A 82 -1.89 9.71 -22.33
C LYS A 82 -3.26 9.16 -22.74
N ASN A 83 -3.35 8.59 -23.96
CA ASN A 83 -4.58 7.99 -24.47
C ASN A 83 -5.14 6.90 -23.53
N LYS A 84 -4.27 6.04 -22.98
CA LYS A 84 -4.73 5.01 -22.03
C LYS A 84 -5.25 5.59 -20.71
N LEU A 85 -4.66 6.69 -20.24
CA LEU A 85 -5.13 7.39 -19.04
C LEU A 85 -6.46 8.10 -19.29
N ASP A 86 -6.66 8.68 -20.48
CA ASP A 86 -7.93 9.29 -20.88
C ASP A 86 -9.05 8.25 -20.95
N ILE A 87 -8.80 7.08 -21.59
CA ILE A 87 -9.77 5.98 -21.61
C ILE A 87 -10.08 5.50 -20.19
N ALA A 88 -9.06 5.35 -19.33
CA ALA A 88 -9.28 4.93 -17.95
C ALA A 88 -10.14 5.95 -17.17
N LYS A 89 -9.89 7.25 -17.37
CA LYS A 89 -10.68 8.35 -16.79
C LYS A 89 -12.14 8.25 -17.20
N ASP A 90 -12.43 8.05 -18.48
CA ASP A 90 -13.81 7.94 -18.99
C ASP A 90 -14.51 6.72 -18.38
N ILE A 91 -13.86 5.54 -18.38
CA ILE A 91 -14.40 4.32 -17.75
C ILE A 91 -14.71 4.53 -16.25
N LEU A 92 -13.87 5.26 -15.53
CA LEU A 92 -14.06 5.49 -14.10
C LEU A 92 -15.18 6.49 -13.83
N LEU A 93 -15.33 7.52 -14.67
CA LEU A 93 -16.46 8.44 -14.59
C LEU A 93 -17.79 7.73 -14.86
N ASP A 94 -17.84 6.81 -15.83
CA ASP A 94 -19.01 5.97 -16.08
C ASP A 94 -19.38 5.06 -14.89
N ASN A 95 -18.42 4.81 -13.99
CA ASN A 95 -18.62 4.03 -12.77
C ASN A 95 -18.65 4.90 -11.49
N GLN A 96 -18.78 6.22 -11.62
CA GLN A 96 -18.71 7.17 -10.49
C GLN A 96 -19.66 6.82 -9.35
N THR A 97 -20.92 6.46 -9.64
CA THR A 97 -21.91 6.11 -8.60
C THR A 97 -21.48 4.89 -7.76
N LYS A 98 -20.85 3.90 -8.39
CA LYS A 98 -20.31 2.72 -7.68
C LYS A 98 -19.10 3.10 -6.84
N ILE A 99 -18.22 3.95 -7.40
CA ILE A 99 -17.01 4.43 -6.73
C ILE A 99 -17.38 5.24 -5.48
N SER A 100 -18.31 6.20 -5.58
CA SER A 100 -18.76 7.00 -4.45
C SER A 100 -19.41 6.16 -3.36
N GLY A 101 -20.16 5.12 -3.76
CA GLY A 101 -20.84 4.18 -2.86
C GLY A 101 -19.96 3.08 -2.25
N ALA A 102 -18.65 3.06 -2.48
CA ALA A 102 -17.79 2.00 -1.94
C ALA A 102 -17.68 2.07 -0.41
N ASP A 103 -17.96 1.01 0.35
CA ASP A 103 -18.01 1.10 1.83
C ASP A 103 -16.65 1.35 2.49
N ASN A 104 -15.58 0.84 1.88
CA ASN A 104 -14.22 0.93 2.38
C ASN A 104 -13.21 0.85 1.23
N PHE A 105 -11.94 1.02 1.55
CA PHE A 105 -10.86 0.97 0.55
C PHE A 105 -10.82 -0.35 -0.23
N HIS A 106 -11.11 -1.49 0.41
CA HIS A 106 -11.10 -2.78 -0.28
C HIS A 106 -12.16 -2.85 -1.37
N ASN A 107 -13.40 -2.43 -1.06
CA ASN A 107 -14.46 -2.38 -2.04
C ASN A 107 -14.14 -1.38 -3.16
N LEU A 108 -13.60 -0.21 -2.83
CA LEU A 108 -13.14 0.78 -3.81
C LEU A 108 -12.11 0.17 -4.76
N HIS A 109 -11.05 -0.43 -4.22
CA HIS A 109 -9.99 -1.02 -5.03
C HIS A 109 -10.51 -2.16 -5.94
N GLU A 110 -11.42 -3.01 -5.46
CA GLU A 110 -12.03 -4.05 -6.30
C GLU A 110 -12.94 -3.47 -7.40
N ILE A 111 -13.62 -2.34 -7.15
CA ILE A 111 -14.37 -1.62 -8.19
C ILE A 111 -13.42 -1.10 -9.27
N ILE A 112 -12.33 -0.42 -8.88
CA ILE A 112 -11.31 0.07 -9.82
C ILE A 112 -10.74 -1.07 -10.66
N ILE A 113 -10.35 -2.19 -10.04
CA ILE A 113 -9.85 -3.38 -10.74
C ILE A 113 -10.90 -3.90 -11.74
N LYS A 114 -12.15 -4.09 -11.30
CA LYS A 114 -13.20 -4.66 -12.16
C LYS A 114 -13.51 -3.78 -13.37
N SER A 115 -13.53 -2.46 -13.18
CA SER A 115 -13.76 -1.50 -14.26
C SER A 115 -12.62 -1.50 -15.28
N LEU A 116 -11.38 -1.62 -14.81
CA LEU A 116 -10.20 -1.38 -15.64
C LEU A 116 -9.48 -2.64 -16.11
N LYS A 117 -9.79 -3.85 -15.60
CA LYS A 117 -9.04 -5.09 -15.89
C LYS A 117 -8.93 -5.43 -17.38
N LYS A 118 -9.86 -4.95 -18.22
CA LYS A 118 -9.84 -5.17 -19.68
C LYS A 118 -8.93 -4.19 -20.42
N LEU A 119 -8.57 -3.07 -19.80
CA LEU A 119 -7.70 -2.06 -20.38
C LEU A 119 -6.23 -2.49 -20.23
N LYS A 120 -5.61 -2.83 -21.35
CA LYS A 120 -4.20 -3.28 -21.39
C LYS A 120 -3.24 -2.13 -21.00
N TYR A 121 -2.09 -2.47 -20.41
CA TYR A 121 -0.93 -1.60 -20.11
C TYR A 121 -1.03 -0.61 -18.93
N ILE A 122 -2.09 -0.64 -18.13
CA ILE A 122 -2.19 0.17 -16.90
C ILE A 122 -1.73 -0.61 -15.65
N GLY A 123 -2.19 -1.85 -15.47
CA GLY A 123 -1.65 -2.82 -14.51
C GLY A 123 -1.96 -2.54 -13.02
N PRO A 124 -1.57 -3.46 -12.12
CA PRO A 124 -1.97 -3.43 -10.71
C PRO A 124 -1.54 -2.20 -9.91
N LEU A 125 -0.35 -1.66 -10.17
CA LEU A 125 0.12 -0.44 -9.51
C LEU A 125 -0.81 0.75 -9.80
N TYR A 126 -1.26 0.88 -11.05
CA TYR A 126 -2.20 1.92 -11.43
C TYR A 126 -3.55 1.77 -10.71
N TYR A 127 -4.07 0.55 -10.59
CA TYR A 127 -5.33 0.31 -9.89
C TYR A 127 -5.26 0.72 -8.42
N TYR A 128 -4.14 0.39 -7.76
CA TYR A 128 -3.91 0.77 -6.38
C TYR A 128 -3.77 2.28 -6.22
N ASP A 129 -2.90 2.94 -6.98
CA ASP A 129 -2.67 4.39 -6.88
C ASP A 129 -3.96 5.18 -7.17
N THR A 130 -4.75 4.76 -8.18
CA THR A 130 -6.04 5.39 -8.47
C THR A 130 -7.01 5.21 -7.30
N ALA A 131 -7.10 4.00 -6.74
CA ALA A 131 -7.96 3.75 -5.58
C ALA A 131 -7.48 4.52 -4.34
N PHE A 132 -6.17 4.70 -4.15
CA PHE A 132 -5.57 5.45 -3.05
C PHE A 132 -5.94 6.94 -3.11
N LEU A 133 -5.74 7.57 -4.26
CA LEU A 133 -6.05 8.99 -4.45
C LEU A 133 -7.56 9.25 -4.34
N ILE A 134 -8.41 8.42 -4.95
CA ILE A 134 -9.88 8.53 -4.77
C ILE A 134 -10.28 8.23 -3.33
N GLY A 135 -9.64 7.24 -2.70
CA GLY A 135 -9.86 6.87 -1.31
C GLY A 135 -9.55 8.02 -0.35
N ALA A 136 -8.53 8.83 -0.61
CA ALA A 136 -8.24 10.03 0.17
C ALA A 136 -9.38 11.05 0.11
N HIS A 137 -10.02 11.24 -1.05
CA HIS A 137 -11.21 12.09 -1.18
C HIS A 137 -12.42 11.53 -0.42
N LEU A 138 -12.60 10.20 -0.43
CA LEU A 138 -13.72 9.53 0.23
C LEU A 138 -13.47 9.21 1.72
N ASP A 139 -12.35 9.64 2.29
CA ASP A 139 -11.88 9.27 3.64
C ASP A 139 -11.79 7.75 3.88
N LYS A 140 -11.47 7.00 2.81
CA LYS A 140 -11.38 5.54 2.76
C LYS A 140 -9.95 5.12 2.43
N LEU A 141 -9.03 5.33 3.36
CA LEU A 141 -7.63 4.90 3.21
C LEU A 141 -7.46 3.40 3.52
N PRO A 142 -6.43 2.73 2.97
CA PRO A 142 -6.20 1.31 3.19
C PRO A 142 -5.86 1.02 4.66
N LYS A 143 -6.50 -0.03 5.18
CA LYS A 143 -6.19 -0.62 6.50
C LYS A 143 -5.29 -1.86 6.41
N LYS A 144 -4.92 -2.24 5.19
CA LYS A 144 -4.09 -3.41 4.85
C LYS A 144 -3.03 -2.98 3.86
N ILE A 145 -1.95 -3.74 3.76
CA ILE A 145 -0.84 -3.43 2.84
C ILE A 145 -1.10 -4.19 1.54
N TYR A 146 -1.48 -3.46 0.49
CA TYR A 146 -1.85 -4.07 -0.79
C TYR A 146 -0.63 -4.45 -1.63
N LEU A 147 -0.74 -5.53 -2.40
CA LEU A 147 0.40 -6.14 -3.08
C LEU A 147 0.31 -5.95 -4.60
N HIS A 148 0.97 -4.91 -5.12
CA HIS A 148 1.30 -4.81 -6.55
C HIS A 148 2.76 -5.25 -6.81
N ALA A 149 3.27 -5.14 -8.05
CA ALA A 149 4.56 -5.71 -8.42
C ALA A 149 5.73 -5.27 -7.52
N GLY A 150 5.84 -3.97 -7.22
CA GLY A 150 6.87 -3.40 -6.32
C GLY A 150 6.76 -3.94 -4.89
N THR A 151 5.62 -3.71 -4.22
CA THR A 151 5.33 -4.21 -2.88
C THR A 151 5.53 -5.72 -2.75
N LYS A 152 5.12 -6.52 -3.76
CA LYS A 152 5.33 -7.97 -3.78
C LYS A 152 6.81 -8.31 -3.72
N LYS A 153 7.67 -7.56 -4.41
CA LYS A 153 9.12 -7.78 -4.37
C LYS A 153 9.67 -7.40 -2.99
N GLY A 154 9.30 -6.24 -2.45
CA GLY A 154 9.70 -5.83 -1.10
C GLY A 154 9.28 -6.82 -0.01
N ALA A 155 8.00 -7.23 0.00
CA ALA A 155 7.47 -8.19 0.95
C ALA A 155 8.17 -9.56 0.85
N LYS A 156 8.43 -10.06 -0.36
CA LYS A 156 9.22 -11.29 -0.56
C LYS A 156 10.63 -11.15 -0.02
N ASN A 157 11.27 -10.00 -0.26
CA ASN A 157 12.63 -9.75 0.20
C ASN A 157 12.71 -9.65 1.73
N MET A 158 11.62 -9.25 2.41
CA MET A 158 11.49 -9.36 3.88
C MET A 158 11.14 -10.79 4.37
N GLY A 159 11.06 -11.79 3.50
CA GLY A 159 10.71 -13.17 3.88
C GLY A 159 9.22 -13.42 4.11
N ILE A 160 8.34 -12.50 3.72
CA ILE A 160 6.89 -12.64 3.93
C ILE A 160 6.30 -13.60 2.89
N ASN A 161 5.57 -14.62 3.35
CA ASN A 161 4.83 -15.50 2.46
C ASN A 161 3.59 -14.78 1.87
N ILE A 162 3.71 -14.42 0.58
CA ILE A 162 2.69 -13.69 -0.19
C ILE A 162 2.02 -14.53 -1.28
N ARG A 163 2.20 -15.86 -1.29
CA ARG A 163 1.60 -16.73 -2.31
C ARG A 163 0.07 -16.55 -2.32
N ASN A 164 -0.48 -16.25 -3.49
CA ASN A 164 -1.91 -16.01 -3.72
C ASN A 164 -2.55 -14.87 -2.89
N LYS A 165 -1.75 -13.97 -2.31
CA LYS A 165 -2.26 -12.83 -1.54
C LYS A 165 -2.39 -11.57 -2.40
N LYS A 166 -3.48 -10.82 -2.20
CA LYS A 166 -3.70 -9.47 -2.75
C LYS A 166 -3.24 -8.37 -1.79
N TYR A 167 -3.16 -8.67 -0.50
CA TYR A 167 -2.73 -7.78 0.57
C TYR A 167 -2.17 -8.61 1.73
N ILE A 168 -1.49 -7.96 2.66
CA ILE A 168 -1.09 -8.50 3.96
C ILE A 168 -1.63 -7.62 5.09
N GLU A 169 -1.94 -8.25 6.23
CA GLU A 169 -2.27 -7.53 7.47
C GLU A 169 -0.97 -7.07 8.15
N MET A 170 -1.05 -5.99 8.93
CA MET A 170 0.11 -5.42 9.66
C MET A 170 0.87 -6.47 10.48
N GLY A 171 0.16 -7.37 11.16
CA GLY A 171 0.74 -8.42 12.01
C GLY A 171 1.64 -9.44 11.28
N TYR A 172 1.70 -9.42 9.94
CA TYR A 172 2.61 -10.25 9.16
C TYR A 172 3.92 -9.53 8.77
N ILE A 173 4.11 -8.27 9.19
CA ILE A 173 5.33 -7.50 8.92
C ILE A 173 6.41 -7.87 9.94
N PRO A 174 7.58 -8.35 9.50
CA PRO A 174 8.74 -8.50 10.39
C PRO A 174 9.17 -7.15 10.97
N CYS A 175 9.60 -7.14 12.23
CA CYS A 175 9.98 -5.92 12.96
C CYS A 175 8.85 -4.87 12.99
N LEU A 176 7.58 -5.31 13.06
CA LEU A 176 6.40 -4.43 13.04
C LEU A 176 6.50 -3.29 14.06
N GLU A 177 7.09 -3.57 15.24
CA GLU A 177 7.24 -2.61 16.33
C GLU A 177 8.02 -1.35 15.88
N ILE A 178 8.97 -1.49 14.95
CA ILE A 178 9.70 -0.34 14.41
C ILE A 178 8.76 0.51 13.55
N PHE A 179 8.00 -0.10 12.64
CA PHE A 179 7.03 0.66 11.83
C PHE A 179 6.01 1.38 12.71
N GLU A 180 5.54 0.74 13.78
CA GLU A 180 4.63 1.33 14.76
C GLU A 180 5.26 2.48 15.56
N ASN A 181 6.52 2.35 15.97
CA ASN A 181 7.26 3.43 16.67
C ASN A 181 7.39 4.70 15.81
N TYR A 182 7.44 4.55 14.49
CA TYR A 182 7.42 5.67 13.54
C TYR A 182 6.01 6.04 13.05
N TYR A 183 4.98 5.40 13.60
CA TYR A 183 3.56 5.60 13.30
C TYR A 183 3.20 5.40 11.82
N LEU A 184 3.91 4.53 11.11
CA LEU A 184 3.64 4.28 9.69
C LEU A 184 2.27 3.65 9.51
N LYS A 185 1.48 4.22 8.61
CA LYS A 185 0.18 3.66 8.21
C LYS A 185 0.35 2.54 7.17
N PRO A 186 -0.65 1.67 6.95
CA PRO A 186 -0.55 0.60 5.98
C PRO A 186 -0.18 1.04 4.55
N TYR A 187 -0.64 2.21 4.10
CA TYR A 187 -0.23 2.77 2.80
C TYR A 187 1.23 3.24 2.80
N GLU A 188 1.75 3.77 3.90
CA GLU A 188 3.17 4.16 4.00
C GLU A 188 4.08 2.92 3.99
N ILE A 189 3.65 1.83 4.63
CA ILE A 189 4.39 0.56 4.57
C ILE A 189 4.33 -0.03 3.16
N GLU A 190 3.20 0.10 2.47
CA GLU A 190 3.09 -0.30 1.06
C GLU A 190 4.11 0.45 0.20
N ASP A 191 4.13 1.78 0.26
CA ASP A 191 5.10 2.61 -0.47
C ASP A 191 6.55 2.25 -0.09
N PHE A 192 6.82 2.09 1.21
CA PHE A 192 8.13 1.70 1.72
C PHE A 192 8.61 0.39 1.09
N LEU A 193 7.76 -0.64 1.05
CA LEU A 193 8.08 -1.93 0.42
C LEU A 193 8.27 -1.79 -1.09
N CYS A 194 7.56 -0.88 -1.75
CA CYS A 194 7.70 -0.62 -3.17
C CYS A 194 9.02 0.08 -3.50
N ILE A 195 9.39 1.09 -2.71
CA ILE A 195 10.58 1.93 -2.89
C ILE A 195 11.83 1.11 -2.56
N TYR A 196 11.95 0.61 -1.33
CA TYR A 196 13.16 -0.03 -0.79
C TYR A 196 13.29 -1.52 -1.13
N LYS A 197 12.56 -2.01 -2.14
CA LYS A 197 12.52 -3.43 -2.48
C LYS A 197 13.91 -4.04 -2.71
N GLU A 198 14.87 -3.31 -3.28
CA GLU A 198 16.21 -3.87 -3.53
C GLU A 198 17.04 -3.90 -2.24
N GLU A 199 16.98 -2.83 -1.45
CA GLU A 199 17.66 -2.65 -0.17
C GLU A 199 17.20 -3.71 0.83
N LEU A 200 15.90 -4.00 0.87
CA LEU A 200 15.32 -5.04 1.74
C LEU A 200 15.91 -6.43 1.48
N SER A 201 16.35 -6.72 0.25
CA SER A 201 17.05 -7.97 -0.08
C SER A 201 18.39 -8.09 0.64
N SER A 202 19.07 -6.96 0.87
CA SER A 202 20.35 -6.90 1.57
C SER A 202 20.20 -6.95 3.10
N VAL A 203 19.09 -6.42 3.62
CA VAL A 203 18.76 -6.44 5.05
C VAL A 203 18.41 -7.84 5.50
N PHE A 204 17.51 -8.52 4.78
CA PHE A 204 16.97 -9.83 5.17
C PHE A 204 17.63 -11.00 4.43
N LYS A 205 18.96 -10.91 4.19
CA LYS A 205 19.72 -11.87 3.36
C LYS A 205 19.33 -13.33 3.62
N LYS A 206 18.56 -13.89 2.66
CA LYS A 206 18.30 -15.31 2.38
C LYS A 206 17.87 -16.18 3.59
N TYR A 207 16.57 -16.22 3.86
CA TYR A 207 15.91 -17.53 3.88
C TYR A 207 15.72 -17.98 2.43
N LYS A 208 16.80 -18.47 1.81
CA LYS A 208 16.62 -19.38 0.66
C LYS A 208 16.21 -20.71 1.30
N PRO A 209 15.01 -21.26 0.99
CA PRO A 209 14.73 -22.63 1.36
C PRO A 209 15.79 -23.58 0.82
#